data_AF-A0A1K0JWR3-F1
#
_entry.id   AF-A0A1K0JWR3-F1
#
_cell.length_a   1.000
_cell.length_b   1.000
_cell.length_c   1.000
_cell.angle_alpha   90.00
_cell.angle_beta   90.00
_cell.angle_gamma   90.00
#
_symmetry.space_group_name_H-M   'P 1'
#
loop_
_entity.id
_entity.type
_entity.pdbx_description
1 polymer ?
#
loop_
_entity_poly.entity_id
_entity_poly.type
_entity_poly.pdbx_seq_one_letter_code
_entity_poly.pdbx_strand_id
1 'polypeptide(L)'
;MATRPFTEFPADEQQQVLQVCRQVGLAAEMFEIFEESREAGVRRVSVRRVGTDKTSVYEAGPGSVWVEEFESDLECGLFGQVTA
;
A
#
# COMPACT_ATOMS: atom_id res chain seq x y z
N MET A 1 18.67 6.60 -5.00
CA MET A 1 17.67 5.75 -4.32
C MET A 1 16.63 5.41 -5.36
N ALA A 2 16.57 4.14 -5.77
CA ALA A 2 15.59 3.71 -6.76
C ALA A 2 14.26 3.49 -6.03
N THR A 3 13.29 4.35 -6.27
CA THR A 3 11.91 4.11 -5.88
C THR A 3 11.17 3.52 -7.08
N ARG A 4 10.51 2.38 -6.90
CA ARG A 4 9.69 1.78 -7.95
C ARG A 4 8.24 2.18 -7.71
N PRO A 5 7.56 2.82 -8.67
CA PRO A 5 6.16 3.16 -8.51
C PRO A 5 5.29 1.90 -8.52
N PHE A 6 4.09 2.00 -7.96
CA PHE A 6 3.09 0.93 -7.93
C PHE A 6 2.78 0.31 -9.30
N THR A 7 2.87 1.09 -10.38
CA THR A 7 2.67 0.59 -11.75
C THR A 7 3.72 -0.43 -12.19
N GLU A 8 4.89 -0.46 -11.55
CA GLU A 8 5.95 -1.45 -11.80
C GLU A 8 5.86 -2.68 -10.87
N PHE A 9 4.83 -2.76 -10.02
CA PHE A 9 4.63 -3.92 -9.14
C PHE A 9 4.12 -5.12 -9.94
N PRO A 10 4.31 -6.35 -9.43
CA PRO A 10 3.60 -7.54 -9.92
C PRO A 10 2.09 -7.30 -10.10
N ALA A 11 1.52 -7.80 -11.20
CA ALA A 11 0.10 -7.62 -11.51
C ALA A 11 -0.82 -8.19 -10.41
N ASP A 12 -0.41 -9.28 -9.75
CA ASP A 12 -1.15 -9.90 -8.66
C ASP A 12 -1.28 -8.95 -7.46
N GLU A 13 -0.17 -8.32 -7.04
CA GLU A 13 -0.18 -7.31 -5.98
C GLU A 13 -1.02 -6.08 -6.37
N GLN A 14 -0.91 -5.65 -7.62
CA GLN A 14 -1.71 -4.53 -8.11
C GLN A 14 -3.21 -4.83 -8.01
N GLN A 15 -3.63 -6.02 -8.42
CA GLN A 15 -5.02 -6.47 -8.34
C GLN A 15 -5.50 -6.57 -6.90
N GLN A 16 -4.69 -7.13 -5.99
CA GLN A 16 -5.06 -7.26 -4.57
C GLN A 16 -5.26 -5.88 -3.92
N VAL A 17 -4.32 -4.94 -4.12
CA VAL A 17 -4.42 -3.56 -3.60
C VAL A 17 -5.67 -2.84 -4.13
N LEU A 18 -5.99 -3.01 -5.41
CA LEU A 18 -7.21 -2.45 -6.01
C LEU A 18 -8.47 -3.05 -5.39
N GLN A 19 -8.45 -4.34 -5.06
CA GLN A 19 -9.58 -5.03 -4.44
C GLN A 19 -9.80 -4.57 -3.00
N VAL A 20 -8.75 -4.52 -2.17
CA VAL A 20 -8.86 -4.10 -0.76
C VAL A 20 -9.28 -2.64 -0.64
N CYS A 21 -8.76 -1.75 -1.49
CA CYS A 21 -9.24 -0.36 -1.56
C CYS A 21 -10.74 -0.32 -1.87
N ARG A 22 -11.19 -1.12 -2.86
CA ARG A 22 -12.60 -1.16 -3.25
C ARG A 22 -13.50 -1.73 -2.14
N GLN A 23 -13.04 -2.73 -1.38
CA GLN A 23 -13.78 -3.31 -0.26
C GLN A 23 -14.11 -2.27 0.81
N VAL A 24 -13.18 -1.36 1.09
CA VAL A 24 -13.39 -0.25 2.04
C VAL A 24 -13.97 1.02 1.39
N GLY A 25 -14.39 0.96 0.12
CA GLY A 25 -14.99 2.10 -0.58
C GLY A 25 -14.02 3.22 -0.98
N LEU A 26 -12.72 2.94 -1.03
CA LEU A 26 -11.66 3.86 -1.45
C LEU A 26 -11.13 3.51 -2.85
N ALA A 27 -10.53 4.50 -3.52
CA ALA A 27 -9.84 4.28 -4.78
C ALA A 27 -8.33 4.17 -4.55
N ALA A 28 -7.64 3.27 -5.26
CA ALA A 28 -6.18 3.17 -5.18
C ALA A 28 -5.48 4.48 -5.60
N GLU A 29 -6.10 5.31 -6.43
CA GLU A 29 -5.61 6.63 -6.82
C GLU A 29 -5.55 7.62 -5.63
N MET A 30 -6.28 7.35 -4.55
CA MET A 30 -6.16 8.09 -3.29
C MET A 30 -4.90 7.72 -2.51
N PHE A 31 -4.10 6.76 -3.00
CA PHE A 31 -2.89 6.30 -2.36
C PHE A 31 -1.69 6.44 -3.31
N GLU A 32 -0.64 7.08 -2.82
CA GLU A 32 0.68 7.04 -3.42
C GLU A 32 1.43 5.83 -2.85
N ILE A 33 1.61 4.83 -3.70
CA ILE A 33 2.29 3.59 -3.36
C ILE A 33 3.59 3.52 -4.15
N PHE A 34 4.70 3.32 -3.45
CA PHE A 34 6.01 3.14 -4.05
C PHE A 34 6.86 2.18 -3.21
N GLU A 35 7.63 1.34 -3.89
CA GLU A 35 8.66 0.53 -3.26
C GLU A 35 9.87 1.41 -2.99
N GLU A 36 10.30 1.42 -1.73
CA GLU A 36 11.59 1.97 -1.33
C GLU A 36 12.70 0.98 -1.68
N SER A 37 13.88 1.52 -1.99
CA SER A 37 15.05 0.72 -2.35
C SER A 37 15.29 -0.39 -1.31
N ARG A 38 15.64 -1.59 -1.80
CA ARG A 38 15.91 -2.75 -0.95
C ARG A 38 17.09 -2.50 -0.01
N GLU A 39 16.82 -2.05 1.20
CA GLU A 39 17.81 -1.98 2.26
C GLU A 39 18.00 -3.39 2.85
N ALA A 40 19.25 -3.85 2.92
CA ALA A 40 19.59 -5.18 3.44
C ALA A 40 18.86 -6.37 2.76
N GLY A 41 18.41 -6.21 1.51
CA GLY A 41 17.70 -7.25 0.76
C GLY A 41 16.21 -7.35 1.06
N VAL A 42 15.67 -6.51 1.95
CA VAL A 42 14.24 -6.43 2.26
C VAL A 42 13.61 -5.37 1.37
N ARG A 43 12.58 -5.73 0.61
CA ARG A 43 11.78 -4.78 -0.16
C ARG A 43 10.81 -4.10 0.79
N ARG A 44 10.75 -2.78 0.78
CA ARG A 44 9.79 -1.99 1.58
C ARG A 44 8.83 -1.28 0.65
N VAL A 45 7.56 -1.25 1.01
CA VAL A 45 6.50 -0.57 0.27
C VAL A 45 5.96 0.54 1.15
N SER A 46 6.20 1.77 0.73
CA SER A 46 5.63 2.96 1.34
C SER A 46 4.26 3.23 0.70
N VAL A 47 3.25 3.41 1.54
CA VAL A 47 1.89 3.78 1.15
C VAL A 47 1.50 5.06 1.87
N ARG A 48 1.16 6.10 1.10
CA ARG A 48 0.70 7.38 1.60
C ARG A 48 -0.69 7.69 1.07
N ARG A 49 -1.62 8.14 1.91
CA ARG A 49 -2.91 8.64 1.43
C ARG A 49 -2.75 10.07 0.90
N VAL A 50 -3.17 10.29 -0.34
CA VAL A 50 -3.20 11.59 -0.99
C VAL A 50 -4.18 12.51 -0.26
N GLY A 51 -3.74 13.73 0.03
CA GLY A 51 -4.55 14.73 0.74
C GLY A 51 -4.56 14.57 2.26
N THR A 52 -3.82 13.63 2.83
CA THR A 52 -3.57 13.55 4.27
C THR A 52 -2.09 13.29 4.55
N ASP A 53 -1.65 13.53 5.80
CA ASP A 53 -0.29 13.19 6.24
C ASP A 53 -0.16 11.73 6.69
N LYS A 54 -1.13 10.85 6.35
CA LYS A 54 -1.13 9.44 6.75
C LYS A 54 -0.26 8.63 5.80
N THR A 55 0.82 8.09 6.33
CA THR A 55 1.75 7.22 5.62
C THR A 55 2.05 5.99 6.47
N SER A 56 2.14 4.82 5.84
CA SER A 56 2.63 3.57 6.43
C SER A 56 3.68 2.94 5.52
N VAL A 57 4.58 2.16 6.12
CA VAL A 57 5.62 1.43 5.42
C VAL A 57 5.49 -0.04 5.76
N TYR A 58 5.45 -0.88 4.74
CA TYR A 58 5.29 -2.32 4.87
C TYR A 58 6.49 -3.07 4.31
N GLU A 59 6.75 -4.27 4.81
CA GLU A 59 7.82 -5.14 4.31
C GLU A 59 7.26 -6.16 3.30
N ALA A 60 7.77 -6.13 2.08
CA ALA A 60 7.34 -6.92 0.93
C ALA A 60 8.39 -7.99 0.51
N GLY A 61 8.70 -8.96 1.37
CA GLY A 61 9.55 -10.11 1.11
C GLY A 61 8.86 -11.34 0.47
N PRO A 62 9.60 -12.44 0.27
CA PRO A 62 9.03 -13.70 -0.20
C PRO A 62 8.00 -14.24 0.80
N GLY A 63 6.74 -14.35 0.36
CA GLY A 63 5.60 -14.67 1.23
C GLY A 63 4.87 -13.46 1.81
N SER A 64 5.09 -12.26 1.26
CA SER A 64 4.63 -11.04 1.93
C SER A 64 3.12 -10.82 1.95
N VAL A 65 2.68 -10.74 3.19
CA VAL A 65 1.38 -10.32 3.73
C VAL A 65 1.17 -8.81 3.71
N TRP A 66 2.02 -8.02 3.02
CA TRP A 66 1.96 -6.56 3.14
C TRP A 66 0.63 -5.98 2.68
N VAL A 67 -0.02 -6.61 1.70
CA VAL A 67 -1.36 -6.22 1.25
C VAL A 67 -2.43 -6.57 2.29
N GLU A 68 -2.25 -7.67 3.04
CA GLU A 68 -3.14 -8.07 4.14
C GLU A 68 -3.00 -7.10 5.34
N GLU A 69 -1.77 -6.71 5.69
CA GLU A 69 -1.50 -5.68 6.70
C GLU A 69 -2.09 -4.33 6.27
N PHE A 70 -1.94 -3.98 4.99
CA PHE A 70 -2.56 -2.80 4.41
C PHE A 70 -4.09 -2.85 4.45
N GLU A 71 -4.73 -3.99 4.15
CA GLU A 71 -6.18 -4.19 4.29
C GLU A 71 -6.62 -3.94 5.74
N SER A 72 -5.94 -4.57 6.70
CA SER A 72 -6.23 -4.42 8.13
C SER A 72 -6.11 -2.96 8.60
N ASP A 73 -5.07 -2.24 8.15
CA ASP A 73 -4.89 -0.81 8.44
C ASP A 73 -5.99 0.05 7.81
N LEU A 74 -6.44 -0.29 6.60
CA LEU A 74 -7.57 0.39 5.96
C LEU A 74 -8.88 0.16 6.72
N GLU A 75 -9.15 -1.08 7.13
CA GLU A 75 -10.33 -1.45 7.92
C GLU A 75 -10.33 -0.79 9.31
N CYS A 76 -9.16 -0.69 9.94
CA CYS A 76 -8.98 0.04 11.19
C CYS A 76 -9.03 1.58 11.02
N GLY A 77 -9.08 2.07 9.78
CA GLY A 77 -9.14 3.50 9.48
C GLY A 77 -7.83 4.26 9.74
N LEU A 78 -6.67 3.58 9.69
CA LEU A 78 -5.35 4.18 9.88
C LEU A 78 -5.10 5.35 8.91
N PHE A 79 -5.53 5.17 7.66
CA PHE A 79 -5.44 6.19 6.63
C PHE A 79 -6.50 7.30 6.76
N GLY A 80 -7.35 7.27 7.80
CA GLY A 80 -8.45 8.21 8.06
C GLY A 80 -9.81 7.61 7.71
N GLN A 81 -10.87 8.08 8.39
CA GLN A 81 -12.22 7.53 8.21
C GLN A 81 -12.66 7.52 6.74
N VAL A 82 -13.22 6.39 6.33
CA VAL A 82 -14.15 6.32 5.21
C VAL A 82 -15.43 6.98 5.73
N THR A 83 -15.53 8.30 5.62
CA THR A 83 -16.78 8.99 5.94
C THR A 83 -17.84 8.49 4.95
N ALA A 84 -18.71 7.63 5.45
CA ALA A 84 -20.01 7.32 4.86
C ALA A 84 -20.90 8.57 4.81
#